data_AF-A0A0W1KP05-F1
#
_entry.id   AF-A0A0W1KP05-F1
#
_cell.length_a   1.000
_cell.length_b   1.000
_cell.length_c   1.000
_cell.angle_alpha   90.00
_cell.angle_beta   90.00
_cell.angle_gamma   90.00
#
_symmetry.space_group_name_H-M   'P 1'
#
loop_
_entity.id
_entity.type
_entity.pdbx_description
1 polymer ?
#
loop_
_entity_poly.entity_id
_entity_poly.type
_entity_poly.pdbx_seq_one_letter_code
_entity_poly.pdbx_strand_id
1 'polypeptide(L)'
;MNKYLLLPCVVLLGAGFSVNANNHVLSVDQVALQGMQFAFENDAQSKPKNSDFTLLNTVLMSSEQGKRVAVVTVRNDASGSRILEGSHFMALFADGQRKTPLSMTQGVKLARGERRSFTVSFGEADYPILSVFTSNNVE
;
A
#
# COMPACT_ATOMS: atom_id res chain seq x y z
N MET A 1 40.04 -51.51 27.91
CA MET A 1 39.65 -50.14 28.26
C MET A 1 40.14 -49.21 27.16
N ASN A 2 39.23 -48.56 26.45
CA ASN A 2 39.38 -47.19 25.91
C ASN A 2 38.08 -46.82 25.20
N LYS A 3 37.15 -46.22 25.96
CA LYS A 3 35.78 -45.86 25.56
C LYS A 3 35.65 -44.39 25.10
N TYR A 4 36.76 -43.72 24.79
CA TYR A 4 36.76 -42.27 24.51
C TYR A 4 37.52 -41.96 23.22
N LEU A 5 36.95 -42.31 22.08
CA LEU A 5 37.46 -41.86 20.77
C LEU A 5 36.32 -41.60 19.77
N LEU A 6 35.19 -41.08 20.23
CA LEU A 6 34.05 -40.72 19.37
C LEU A 6 33.29 -39.47 19.84
N LEU A 7 33.99 -38.46 20.37
CA LEU A 7 33.41 -37.14 20.62
C LEU A 7 34.38 -36.06 20.13
N PRO A 8 34.30 -35.66 18.84
CA PRO A 8 34.05 -34.24 18.59
C PRO A 8 33.33 -33.96 17.25
N CYS A 9 32.29 -34.70 16.87
CA CYS A 9 31.62 -34.45 15.58
C CYS A 9 30.11 -34.11 15.65
N VAL A 10 29.48 -34.20 16.83
CA VAL A 10 28.01 -34.08 16.94
C VAL A 10 27.52 -32.67 17.31
N VAL A 11 28.41 -31.70 17.56
CA VAL A 11 27.99 -30.36 18.05
C VAL A 11 27.81 -29.31 16.93
N LEU A 12 28.03 -29.65 15.65
CA LEU A 12 28.03 -28.66 14.55
C LEU A 12 26.75 -28.57 13.71
N LEU A 13 25.66 -29.25 14.07
CA LEU A 13 24.42 -29.32 13.25
C LEU A 13 23.30 -28.34 13.63
N GLY A 14 23.53 -27.42 14.58
CA GLY A 14 22.44 -26.62 15.17
C GLY A 14 22.38 -25.13 14.83
N ALA A 15 23.37 -24.55 14.16
CA ALA A 15 23.41 -23.11 13.91
C ALA A 15 22.87 -22.77 12.51
N GLY A 16 21.56 -22.92 12.30
CA GLY A 16 20.88 -22.28 11.20
C GLY A 16 20.93 -20.77 11.41
N PHE A 17 21.92 -20.08 10.85
CA PHE A 17 21.94 -18.63 10.79
C PHE A 17 20.75 -18.18 9.93
N SER A 18 19.67 -17.77 10.58
CA SER A 18 18.61 -17.01 9.91
C SER A 18 19.20 -15.62 9.62
N VAL A 19 19.75 -15.44 8.42
CA VAL A 19 20.06 -14.10 7.91
C VAL A 19 18.73 -13.39 7.74
N ASN A 20 18.35 -12.61 8.75
CA ASN A 20 17.17 -11.77 8.68
C ASN A 20 17.57 -10.54 7.86
N ALA A 21 17.38 -10.63 6.54
CA ALA A 21 17.53 -9.46 5.68
C ALA A 21 16.58 -8.37 6.22
N ASN A 22 17.11 -7.19 6.52
CA ASN A 22 16.32 -6.03 6.93
C ASN A 22 15.55 -5.51 5.72
N ASN A 23 14.47 -6.20 5.39
CA ASN A 23 13.93 -6.21 4.05
C ASN A 23 12.72 -5.26 3.93
N HIS A 24 12.71 -4.25 4.82
CA HIS A 24 11.73 -3.18 4.95
C HIS A 24 11.84 -2.10 3.88
N VAL A 25 12.81 -2.20 2.96
CA VAL A 25 12.97 -1.26 1.87
C VAL A 25 11.76 -1.37 0.95
N LEU A 26 11.16 -0.22 0.65
CA LEU A 26 10.09 -0.13 -0.33
C LEU A 26 10.69 -0.07 -1.73
N SER A 27 10.17 -0.91 -2.62
CA SER A 27 10.42 -0.88 -4.05
C SER A 27 9.23 -0.23 -4.75
N VAL A 28 9.47 0.51 -5.82
CA VAL A 28 8.40 1.04 -6.68
C VAL A 28 7.85 -0.11 -7.53
N ASP A 29 6.55 -0.30 -7.49
CA ASP A 29 5.86 -1.32 -8.28
C ASP A 29 5.77 -0.82 -9.72
N GLN A 30 6.64 -1.34 -10.59
CA GLN A 30 6.66 -1.00 -12.01
C GLN A 30 5.61 -1.82 -12.76
N VAL A 31 4.35 -1.44 -12.67
CA VAL A 31 3.30 -2.03 -13.50
C VAL A 31 2.50 -0.92 -14.17
N ALA A 32 2.46 -0.95 -15.51
CA ALA A 32 1.64 -0.03 -16.29
C ALA A 32 0.17 -0.47 -16.21
N LEU A 33 -0.50 -0.14 -15.10
CA LEU A 33 -1.91 -0.43 -14.87
C LEU A 33 -2.84 0.74 -15.27
N GLN A 34 -2.28 1.85 -15.76
CA GLN A 34 -3.07 3.04 -16.08
C GLN A 34 -4.04 2.78 -17.24
N GLY A 35 -5.32 3.05 -17.01
CA GLY A 35 -6.39 2.85 -17.99
C GLY A 35 -6.95 1.42 -18.06
N MET A 36 -6.48 0.48 -17.24
CA MET A 36 -7.10 -0.84 -17.14
C MET A 36 -8.33 -0.82 -16.23
N GLN A 37 -9.43 -1.38 -16.72
CA GLN A 37 -10.65 -1.60 -15.94
C GLN A 37 -10.62 -2.99 -15.33
N PHE A 38 -10.79 -3.06 -14.01
CA PHE A 38 -10.85 -4.32 -13.27
C PHE A 38 -12.29 -4.61 -12.86
N ALA A 39 -12.81 -5.77 -13.25
CA ALA A 39 -14.19 -6.18 -13.00
C ALA A 39 -14.33 -7.13 -11.78
N PHE A 40 -13.75 -6.75 -10.64
CA PHE A 40 -13.94 -7.50 -9.39
C PHE A 40 -15.32 -7.18 -8.79
N GLU A 41 -15.98 -8.21 -8.27
CA GLU A 41 -17.22 -8.07 -7.49
C GLU A 41 -17.03 -7.07 -6.33
N ASN A 42 -18.12 -6.38 -5.96
CA ASN A 42 -18.13 -5.42 -4.86
C ASN A 42 -19.39 -5.57 -4.01
N ASP A 43 -19.66 -6.79 -3.55
CA ASP A 43 -20.86 -7.11 -2.78
C ASP A 43 -20.93 -6.32 -1.47
N ALA A 44 -19.76 -6.05 -0.87
CA ALA A 44 -19.63 -5.21 0.32
C ALA A 44 -19.92 -3.71 0.05
N GLN A 45 -20.09 -3.31 -1.21
CA GLN A 45 -20.28 -1.91 -1.64
C GLN A 45 -19.22 -0.96 -1.06
N SER A 46 -17.99 -1.45 -0.90
CA SER A 46 -16.88 -0.65 -0.37
C SER A 46 -16.52 0.42 -1.40
N LYS A 47 -16.68 1.68 -1.01
CA LYS A 47 -16.45 2.88 -1.83
C LYS A 47 -15.76 3.95 -0.99
N PRO A 48 -14.90 4.78 -1.60
CA PRO A 48 -14.30 5.92 -0.91
C PRO A 48 -15.38 6.91 -0.46
N LYS A 49 -15.09 7.69 0.59
CA LYS A 49 -15.94 8.79 1.02
C LYS A 49 -16.08 9.80 -0.13
N ASN A 50 -17.33 10.19 -0.41
CA ASN A 50 -17.65 11.19 -1.42
C ASN A 50 -16.89 12.49 -1.15
N SER A 51 -16.20 13.00 -2.17
CA SER A 51 -15.38 14.20 -2.07
C SER A 51 -15.12 14.84 -3.43
N ASP A 52 -14.70 16.10 -3.42
CA ASP A 52 -14.29 16.85 -4.61
C ASP A 52 -12.80 16.64 -4.95
N PHE A 53 -12.17 15.57 -4.44
CA PHE A 53 -10.75 15.32 -4.65
C PHE A 53 -10.52 14.43 -5.86
N THR A 54 -9.70 14.91 -6.79
CA THR A 54 -9.30 14.16 -7.98
C THR A 54 -7.87 13.68 -7.82
N LEU A 55 -7.67 12.37 -8.01
CA LEU A 55 -6.37 11.74 -8.07
C LEU A 55 -5.74 12.01 -9.44
N LEU A 56 -4.58 12.65 -9.44
CA LEU A 56 -3.85 13.02 -10.66
C LEU A 56 -2.75 12.03 -11.00
N ASN A 57 -2.09 11.47 -9.99
CA ASN A 57 -1.01 10.51 -10.16
C ASN A 57 -0.93 9.57 -8.96
N THR A 58 -0.45 8.35 -9.21
CA THR A 58 -0.20 7.34 -8.18
C THR A 58 1.10 6.61 -8.49
N VAL A 59 1.96 6.49 -7.48
CA VAL A 59 3.12 5.60 -7.48
C VAL A 59 2.88 4.56 -6.40
N LEU A 60 2.73 3.31 -6.81
CA LEU A 60 2.56 2.18 -5.91
C LEU A 60 3.94 1.67 -5.47
N MET A 61 4.04 1.27 -4.21
CA MET A 61 5.27 0.76 -3.63
C MET A 61 4.97 -0.40 -2.70
N SER A 62 5.87 -1.36 -2.68
CA SER A 62 5.77 -2.50 -1.78
C SER A 62 7.09 -2.96 -1.20
N SER A 63 7.04 -3.74 -0.12
CA SER A 63 8.21 -4.46 0.38
C SER A 63 7.99 -5.96 0.29
N GLU A 64 9.07 -6.74 0.43
CA GLU A 64 9.01 -8.20 0.42
C GLU A 64 8.23 -8.80 1.61
N GLN A 65 8.00 -8.04 2.69
CA GLN A 65 7.14 -8.45 3.82
C GLN A 65 5.67 -8.10 3.56
N GLY A 66 5.34 -7.61 2.37
CA GLY A 66 3.98 -7.29 1.99
C GLY A 66 3.51 -5.91 2.41
N LYS A 67 4.38 -4.98 2.83
CA LYS A 67 3.97 -3.58 3.05
C LYS A 67 3.43 -3.00 1.74
N ARG A 68 2.33 -2.25 1.82
CA ARG A 68 1.67 -1.61 0.68
C ARG A 68 1.51 -0.13 0.93
N VAL A 69 2.22 0.67 0.15
CA VAL A 69 2.29 2.12 0.28
C VAL A 69 2.06 2.74 -1.08
N ALA A 70 1.46 3.91 -1.13
CA ALA A 70 1.38 4.69 -2.36
C ALA A 70 1.79 6.14 -2.10
N VAL A 71 2.43 6.76 -3.10
CA VAL A 71 2.49 8.22 -3.20
C VAL A 71 1.39 8.65 -4.16
N VAL A 72 0.45 9.44 -3.66
CA VAL A 72 -0.69 9.95 -4.42
C VAL A 72 -0.57 11.45 -4.61
N THR A 73 -0.81 11.95 -5.82
CA THR A 73 -0.94 13.39 -6.08
C THR A 73 -2.40 13.73 -6.29
N VAL A 74 -2.90 14.67 -5.51
CA VAL A 74 -4.35 14.94 -5.38
C VAL A 74 -4.61 16.41 -5.62
N ARG A 75 -5.71 16.72 -6.29
CA ARG A 75 -6.21 18.09 -6.51
C ARG A 75 -7.57 18.28 -5.84
N ASN A 76 -7.77 19.43 -5.21
CA ASN A 76 -9.09 19.83 -4.73
C ASN A 76 -9.87 20.56 -5.83
N ASP A 77 -10.90 19.92 -6.37
CA ASP A 77 -11.76 20.46 -7.44
C ASP A 77 -12.98 21.22 -6.91
N ALA A 78 -13.15 21.32 -5.59
CA ALA A 78 -14.21 22.11 -4.99
C ALA A 78 -14.07 23.61 -5.29
N SER A 79 -15.18 24.33 -5.19
CA SER A 79 -15.20 25.81 -5.26
C SER A 79 -14.48 26.50 -4.09
N GLY A 80 -14.17 25.78 -3.01
CA GLY A 80 -13.51 26.30 -1.82
C GLY A 80 -12.52 25.30 -1.22
N SER A 81 -12.00 25.60 -0.03
CA SER A 81 -11.09 24.68 0.65
C SER A 81 -11.81 23.43 1.15
N ARG A 82 -11.07 22.31 1.20
CA ARG A 82 -11.53 21.03 1.76
C ARG A 82 -10.43 20.42 2.63
N ILE A 83 -10.83 19.65 3.63
CA ILE A 83 -9.92 18.84 4.43
C ILE A 83 -9.79 17.48 3.77
N LEU A 84 -8.57 17.06 3.50
CA LEU A 84 -8.27 15.74 2.98
C LEU A 84 -8.09 14.75 4.14
N GLU A 85 -8.74 13.60 4.04
CA GLU A 85 -8.74 12.51 5.01
C GLU A 85 -8.43 11.20 4.29
N GLY A 86 -7.91 10.21 5.02
CA GLY A 86 -7.59 8.90 4.43
C GLY A 86 -8.80 8.21 3.80
N SER A 87 -9.99 8.42 4.36
CA SER A 87 -11.26 7.85 3.87
C SER A 87 -11.68 8.31 2.47
N HIS A 88 -11.09 9.40 1.94
CA HIS A 88 -11.30 9.82 0.55
C HIS A 88 -10.54 8.95 -0.47
N PHE A 89 -9.63 8.09 0.00
CA PHE A 89 -8.88 7.16 -0.84
C PHE A 89 -9.33 5.73 -0.60
N MET A 90 -9.24 4.94 -1.65
CA MET A 90 -9.44 3.51 -1.60
C MET A 90 -8.46 2.82 -2.53
N ALA A 91 -7.84 1.74 -2.06
CA ALA A 91 -7.05 0.85 -2.90
C ALA A 91 -7.89 -0.37 -3.30
N LEU A 92 -7.80 -0.77 -4.56
CA LEU A 92 -8.22 -2.07 -5.07
C LEU A 92 -7.01 -2.99 -5.11
N PHE A 93 -7.13 -4.15 -4.48
CA PHE A 93 -6.12 -5.19 -4.44
C PHE A 93 -6.37 -6.26 -5.52
N ALA A 94 -5.34 -7.04 -5.85
CA ALA A 94 -5.43 -8.07 -6.89
C ALA A 94 -6.35 -9.26 -6.55
N ASP A 95 -6.76 -9.39 -5.29
CA ASP A 95 -7.79 -10.32 -4.82
C ASP A 95 -9.21 -9.70 -4.82
N GLY A 96 -9.36 -8.49 -5.35
CA GLY A 96 -10.63 -7.75 -5.39
C GLY A 96 -10.97 -7.02 -4.09
N GLN A 97 -10.17 -7.16 -3.02
CA GLN A 97 -10.41 -6.43 -1.78
C GLN A 97 -10.25 -4.93 -2.00
N ARG A 98 -11.10 -4.16 -1.31
CA ARG A 98 -11.09 -2.69 -1.33
C ARG A 98 -10.82 -2.16 0.07
N LYS A 99 -9.69 -1.46 0.26
CA LYS A 99 -9.26 -0.99 1.58
C LYS A 99 -9.00 0.51 1.57
N THR A 100 -9.40 1.18 2.64
CA THR A 100 -8.96 2.56 2.93
C THR A 100 -7.53 2.53 3.49
N PRO A 101 -6.74 3.60 3.32
CA PRO A 101 -5.45 3.71 3.98
C PRO A 101 -5.57 3.54 5.50
N LEU A 102 -4.63 2.82 6.10
CA LEU A 102 -4.47 2.72 7.55
C LEU A 102 -3.80 3.97 8.12
N SER A 103 -2.90 4.60 7.34
CA SER A 103 -2.26 5.85 7.75
C SER A 103 -1.98 6.78 6.58
N MET A 104 -2.09 8.07 6.88
CA MET A 104 -1.78 9.21 6.01
C MET A 104 -1.64 10.43 6.92
N THR A 105 -0.94 11.47 6.47
CA THR A 105 -1.04 12.82 7.05
C THR A 105 -2.51 13.26 7.09
N GLN A 106 -3.06 13.43 8.30
CA GLN A 106 -4.47 13.80 8.50
C GLN A 106 -4.67 15.31 8.55
N GLY A 107 -5.91 15.76 8.35
CA GLY A 107 -6.33 17.13 8.62
C GLY A 107 -5.75 18.17 7.65
N VAL A 108 -5.25 17.74 6.49
CA VAL A 108 -4.60 18.66 5.54
C VAL A 108 -5.67 19.44 4.78
N LYS A 109 -5.74 20.74 5.04
CA LYS A 109 -6.57 21.66 4.28
C LYS A 109 -5.92 21.96 2.93
N LEU A 110 -6.64 21.72 1.85
CA LEU A 110 -6.26 22.10 0.49
C LEU A 110 -7.13 23.26 0.01
N ALA A 111 -6.52 24.31 -0.53
CA ALA A 111 -7.23 25.39 -1.20
C ALA A 111 -7.85 24.91 -2.53
N ARG A 112 -8.73 25.72 -3.12
CA ARG A 112 -9.32 25.42 -4.44
C ARG A 112 -8.21 25.27 -5.48
N GLY A 113 -8.25 24.19 -6.25
CA GLY A 113 -7.29 23.89 -7.31
C GLY A 113 -5.90 23.50 -6.81
N GLU A 114 -5.67 23.50 -5.50
CA GLU A 114 -4.39 23.12 -4.92
C GLU A 114 -4.08 21.66 -5.22
N ARG A 115 -2.83 21.39 -5.60
CA ARG A 115 -2.30 20.05 -5.86
C ARG A 115 -1.24 19.73 -4.82
N ARG A 116 -1.35 18.56 -4.19
CA ARG A 116 -0.39 18.13 -3.19
C ARG A 116 -0.20 16.62 -3.25
N SER A 117 1.04 16.18 -2.98
CA SER A 117 1.38 14.77 -2.90
C SER A 117 1.39 14.29 -1.45
N PHE A 118 0.94 13.05 -1.24
CA PHE A 118 0.85 12.41 0.06
C PHE A 118 1.35 10.98 -0.03
N THR A 119 2.04 10.53 1.02
CA THR A 119 2.32 9.11 1.23
C THR A 119 1.17 8.51 2.03
N VAL A 120 0.56 7.45 1.51
CA VAL A 120 -0.52 6.69 2.13
C VAL A 120 -0.08 5.25 2.34
N SER A 121 -0.37 4.68 3.51
CA SER A 121 -0.08 3.28 3.80
C SER A 121 -1.38 2.49 3.94
N PHE A 122 -1.44 1.33 3.29
CA PHE A 122 -2.55 0.38 3.39
C PHE A 122 -2.22 -0.82 4.28
N GLY A 123 -1.07 -0.78 4.98
CA GLY A 123 -0.62 -1.87 5.86
C GLY A 123 0.10 -2.98 5.10
N GLU A 124 -0.02 -4.20 5.62
CA GLU A 124 0.55 -5.40 5.04
C GLU A 124 -0.54 -6.22 4.32
N ALA A 125 -0.22 -6.73 3.13
CA ALA A 125 -1.10 -7.61 2.35
C ALA A 125 -0.29 -8.47 1.38
N ASP A 126 -0.73 -9.73 1.20
CA ASP A 126 -0.10 -10.67 0.27
C ASP A 126 -0.31 -10.24 -1.19
N TYR A 127 -1.49 -9.74 -1.51
CA TYR A 127 -1.84 -9.26 -2.85
C TYR A 127 -1.35 -7.82 -3.08
N PRO A 128 -0.86 -7.50 -4.29
CA PRO A 128 -0.46 -6.13 -4.63
C PRO A 128 -1.68 -5.22 -4.79
N ILE A 129 -1.44 -3.92 -4.67
CA ILE A 129 -2.43 -2.90 -5.05
C ILE A 129 -2.44 -2.81 -6.58
N LEU A 130 -3.63 -2.82 -7.17
CA LEU A 130 -3.82 -2.59 -8.61
C LEU A 130 -4.09 -1.12 -8.92
N SER A 131 -4.85 -0.44 -8.06
CA SER A 131 -5.18 0.97 -8.24
C SER A 131 -5.51 1.63 -6.92
N VAL A 132 -5.20 2.92 -6.80
CA VAL A 132 -5.78 3.80 -5.78
C VAL A 132 -6.74 4.76 -6.49
N PHE A 133 -7.88 5.05 -5.87
CA PHE A 133 -8.90 5.93 -6.45
C PHE A 133 -9.63 6.72 -5.36
N THR A 134 -10.26 7.82 -5.77
CA THR A 134 -11.21 8.60 -4.97
C THR A 134 -12.61 8.46 -5.58
N SER A 135 -13.63 9.03 -4.95
CA SER A 135 -15.00 9.03 -5.49
C SER A 135 -15.13 9.71 -6.87
N ASN A 136 -14.23 10.64 -7.21
CA ASN A 136 -14.24 11.34 -8.50
C ASN A 136 -13.47 10.60 -9.61
N ASN A 137 -12.77 9.51 -9.26
CA ASN A 137 -12.00 8.71 -10.21
C ASN A 137 -12.64 7.35 -10.48
N VAL A 138 -13.78 7.04 -9.86
CA VAL A 138 -14.57 5.84 -10.20
C VAL A 138 -15.39 6.17 -11.44
N GLU A 139 -14.97 5.62 -12.59
CA GLU A 139 -15.87 5.38 -13.73
C GLU A 139 -16.44 3.97 -13.64
#